data_AF-A0A3C0BW81-F1
#
_entry.id   AF-A0A3C0BW81-F1
#
_cell.length_a   1.000
_cell.length_b   1.000
_cell.length_c   1.000
_cell.angle_alpha   90.00
_cell.angle_beta   90.00
_cell.angle_gamma   90.00
#
_symmetry.space_group_name_H-M   'P 1'
#
loop_
_entity.id
_entity.type
_entity.pdbx_description
1 polymer ?
#
loop_
_entity_poly.entity_id
_entity_poly.type
_entity_poly.pdbx_seq_one_letter_code
_entity_poly.pdbx_strand_id
1 'polypeptide(L)' 'GSDDIHPLHLHRHSFELVRIGGEATAGVIKDVVMLGGFQEIAFDFVADNPGRTLFHCHQQLHMDFGFMALFDYA' A
#
# COMPACT_ATOMS: atom_id res chain seq x y z
N GLY A 1 0.06 8.62 -16.16
CA GLY A 1 -0.63 7.82 -15.14
C GLY A 1 -2.10 7.81 -15.50
N SER A 2 -2.77 6.67 -15.35
CA SER A 2 -4.23 6.62 -15.42
C SER A 2 -4.82 7.38 -14.23
N ASP A 3 -6.05 7.87 -14.35
CA ASP A 3 -6.83 8.45 -13.23
C ASP A 3 -7.56 7.36 -12.43
N ASP A 4 -7.20 6.09 -12.65
CA ASP A 4 -7.76 4.95 -11.95
C ASP A 4 -7.38 4.97 -10.46
N ILE A 5 -8.32 4.54 -9.63
CA ILE A 5 -8.04 4.30 -8.22
C ILE A 5 -7.33 2.95 -8.07
N HIS A 6 -6.24 2.95 -7.31
CA HIS A 6 -5.47 1.76 -6.98
C HIS A 6 -5.65 1.39 -5.50
N PRO A 7 -6.43 0.35 -5.18
CA PRO A 7 -6.44 -0.22 -3.84
C PRO A 7 -5.10 -0.90 -3.59
N LEU A 8 -4.19 -0.31 -2.81
CA LEU A 8 -2.87 -0.86 -2.53
C LEU A 8 -2.90 -1.68 -1.24
N HIS A 9 -2.49 -2.94 -1.34
CA HIS A 9 -2.47 -3.91 -0.24
C HIS A 9 -1.04 -4.34 0.08
N LEU A 10 -0.72 -4.45 1.38
CA LEU A 10 0.53 -5.04 1.88
C LEU A 10 0.21 -6.35 2.62
N HIS A 11 0.80 -7.45 2.16
CA HIS A 11 0.62 -8.75 2.83
C HIS A 11 1.29 -8.76 4.21
N ARG A 12 0.87 -9.67 5.09
CA ARG A 12 1.43 -9.94 6.43
C ARG A 12 1.37 -8.81 7.47
N HIS A 13 1.17 -7.56 7.05
CA HIS A 13 1.20 -6.39 7.91
C HIS A 13 -0.06 -5.55 7.78
N SER A 14 -0.45 -4.94 8.88
CA SER A 14 -1.17 -3.67 8.83
C SER A 14 -0.16 -2.52 8.85
N PHE A 15 -0.57 -1.37 8.34
CA PHE A 15 0.20 -0.14 8.33
C PHE A 15 -0.63 1.02 8.88
N GLU A 16 0.03 1.98 9.50
CA GLU A 16 -0.55 3.27 9.86
C GLU A 16 -0.43 4.22 8.66
N LEU A 17 -1.54 4.85 8.26
CA LEU A 17 -1.48 6.00 7.36
C LEU A 17 -0.99 7.21 8.16
N VAL A 18 0.16 7.76 7.77
CA VAL A 18 0.77 8.92 8.42
C VAL A 18 0.60 10.20 7.61
N ARG A 19 0.31 10.08 6.30
CA ARG A 19 -0.06 11.21 5.44
C ARG A 19 -0.99 10.77 4.30
N ILE A 20 -1.99 11.59 4.00
CA ILE A 20 -2.87 11.43 2.83
C ILE A 20 -3.00 12.78 2.13
N GLY A 21 -2.59 12.88 0.86
CA GLY A 21 -2.77 14.10 0.07
C GLY A 21 -2.06 15.33 0.65
N GLY A 22 -0.92 15.15 1.30
CA GLY A 22 -0.18 16.23 1.98
C GLY A 22 -0.54 16.43 3.46
N GLU A 23 -1.70 15.96 3.89
CA GLU A 23 -2.20 16.15 5.26
C GLU A 23 -1.76 15.01 6.18
N ALA A 24 -1.26 15.35 7.37
CA ALA A 24 -0.86 14.38 8.38
C ALA A 24 -2.07 13.68 8.99
N THR A 25 -1.92 12.39 9.28
CA THR A 25 -2.94 11.56 9.95
C THR A 25 -2.34 10.83 11.15
N ALA A 26 -3.19 10.33 12.04
CA ALA A 26 -2.78 9.55 13.20
C ALA A 26 -3.85 8.52 13.58
N GLY A 27 -3.42 7.33 14.00
CA GLY A 27 -4.30 6.26 14.46
C GLY A 27 -5.11 5.55 13.36
N VAL A 28 -4.80 5.82 12.09
CA VAL A 28 -5.51 5.21 10.95
C VAL A 28 -4.77 3.95 10.49
N ILE A 29 -5.14 2.81 11.07
CA ILE A 29 -4.54 1.51 10.76
C ILE A 29 -5.35 0.77 9.68
N LYS A 30 -4.68 0.30 8.63
CA LYS A 30 -5.26 -0.41 7.49
C LYS A 30 -4.31 -1.48 6.95
N ASP A 31 -4.84 -2.41 6.15
CA ASP A 31 -4.07 -3.32 5.31
C ASP A 31 -4.24 -3.01 3.80
N VAL A 32 -5.25 -2.20 3.45
CA VAL A 32 -5.53 -1.70 2.10
C VAL A 32 -5.81 -0.19 2.15
N VAL A 33 -5.26 0.56 1.19
CA VAL A 33 -5.54 2.00 1.03
C VAL A 33 -5.91 2.33 -0.42
N MET A 34 -6.85 3.25 -0.60
CA MET A 34 -7.26 3.72 -1.93
C MET A 34 -6.35 4.86 -2.37
N LEU A 35 -5.48 4.62 -3.35
CA LEU A 35 -4.64 5.65 -3.96
C LEU A 35 -5.31 6.15 -5.25
N GLY A 36 -5.79 7.39 -5.24
CA GLY A 36 -6.33 8.05 -6.44
C GLY A 36 -5.24 8.54 -7.40
N GLY A 37 -5.66 8.94 -8.61
CA GLY A 37 -4.79 9.60 -9.57
C GLY A 37 -4.14 10.85 -8.98
N PHE A 38 -2.83 11.01 -9.22
CA PHE A 38 -2.01 12.14 -8.75
C PHE A 38 -1.99 12.36 -7.22
N GLN A 39 -2.51 11.41 -6.45
CA GLN A 39 -2.50 11.45 -4.99
C GLN A 39 -1.18 10.88 -4.45
N GLU A 40 -0.74 11.39 -3.30
CA GLU A 40 0.37 10.83 -2.52
C GLU A 40 -0.15 10.33 -1.17
N ILE A 41 0.35 9.18 -0.73
CA ILE A 41 0.06 8.57 0.57
C ILE A 41 1.39 8.12 1.17
N ALA A 42 1.58 8.34 2.47
CA ALA A 42 2.67 7.76 3.25
C ALA A 42 2.09 6.87 4.34
N PHE A 43 2.71 5.70 4.55
CA PHE A 43 2.34 4.75 5.58
C PHE A 43 3.58 4.16 6.25
N ASP A 44 3.43 3.83 7.53
CA ASP A 44 4.45 3.13 8.31
C ASP A 44 3.94 1.74 8.69
N PHE A 45 4.82 0.73 8.66
CA PHE A 45 4.51 -0.61 9.14
C PHE A 45 5.67 -1.17 9.95
N VAL A 46 5.36 -2.06 10.88
CA VAL A 46 6.36 -2.78 11.67
C VAL A 46 6.72 -4.07 10.92
N ALA A 47 8.00 -4.24 10.59
CA ALA A 47 8.52 -5.42 9.90
C ALA A 47 8.81 -6.57 10.89
N ASP A 48 7.76 -7.10 11.52
CA ASP A 48 7.83 -8.11 12.60
C ASP A 48 7.37 -9.53 12.19
N ASN A 49 7.07 -9.75 10.90
CA ASN A 49 6.58 -11.01 10.36
C ASN A 49 7.41 -11.44 9.13
N PRO A 50 8.63 -11.95 9.35
CA PRO A 50 9.66 -12.10 8.33
C PRO A 50 9.24 -13.00 7.16
N GLY A 51 9.87 -12.74 6.01
CA GLY A 51 9.66 -13.45 4.76
C GLY A 51 9.01 -12.61 3.66
N ARG A 52 8.91 -13.22 2.49
CA ARG A 52 8.52 -12.60 1.21
C ARG A 52 7.13 -11.97 1.21
N THR A 53 7.04 -10.67 1.41
CA THR A 53 5.81 -9.90 1.54
C THR A 53 5.48 -9.16 0.26
N LEU A 54 4.31 -9.47 -0.31
CA LEU A 54 3.83 -8.87 -1.55
C LEU A 54 3.12 -7.55 -1.25
N PHE A 55 3.45 -6.53 -2.01
CA PHE A 55 2.73 -5.27 -2.07
C PHE A 55 2.17 -5.09 -3.48
N HIS A 56 0.86 -4.92 -3.61
CA HIS A 56 0.24 -4.91 -4.93
C HIS A 56 -1.05 -4.11 -4.97
N CYS A 57 -1.46 -3.75 -6.17
CA CYS A 57 -2.82 -3.30 -6.41
C CYS A 57 -3.78 -4.48 -6.26
N HIS A 58 -4.82 -4.34 -5.44
CA HIS A 58 -5.88 -5.31 -5.21
C HIS A 58 -6.98 -5.24 -6.31
N GLN A 59 -6.62 -4.70 -7.47
CA GLN A 59 -7.37 -4.81 -8.71
C GLN A 59 -6.63 -5.80 -9.63
N GLN A 60 -7.27 -6.92 -9.98
CA GLN A 60 -6.62 -8.03 -10.67
C GLN A 60 -5.94 -7.60 -11.97
N LEU A 61 -6.64 -6.81 -12.79
CA LEU A 61 -6.08 -6.31 -14.07
C LEU A 61 -4.81 -5.47 -13.85
N HIS A 62 -4.77 -4.64 -12.82
CA HIS A 62 -3.60 -3.81 -12.53
C HIS A 62 -2.42 -4.65 -12.03
N MET A 63 -2.70 -5.68 -11.21
CA MET A 63 -1.69 -6.65 -10.78
C MET A 63 -1.15 -7.45 -11.96
N ASP A 64 -2.02 -7.94 -12.85
CA ASP A 64 -1.64 -8.71 -14.05
C ASP A 64 -0.75 -7.88 -15.00
N PHE A 65 -0.98 -6.56 -15.07
CA PHE A 65 -0.12 -5.62 -15.79
C PHE A 65 1.12 -5.17 -15.01
N GLY A 66 1.40 -5.78 -13.85
CA GLY A 66 2.66 -5.63 -13.13
C GLY A 66 2.66 -4.65 -11.98
N PHE A 67 1.50 -4.16 -11.52
CA PHE A 67 1.43 -3.30 -10.33
C PHE A 67 1.59 -4.11 -9.03
N MET A 68 2.80 -4.62 -8.83
CA MET A 68 3.22 -5.40 -7.67
C MET A 68 4.71 -5.24 -7.39
N ALA A 69 5.10 -5.38 -6.13
CA ALA A 69 6.48 -5.44 -5.66
C ALA A 69 6.59 -6.48 -4.55
N LEU A 70 7.75 -7.13 -4.45
CA LEU A 70 8.04 -8.10 -3.40
C LEU A 70 9.12 -7.56 -2.46
N PHE A 71 8.83 -7.53 -1.17
CA PHE A 71 9.78 -7.23 -0.11
C PHE A 71 10.25 -8.53 0.53
N ASP A 72 11.55 -8.65 0.78
CA ASP A 72 12.11 -9.76 1.54
C ASP A 72 12.96 -9.19 2.67
N TYR A 73 12.66 -9.60 3.89
CA TYR A 73 13.35 -9.16 5.09
C TYR A 73 13.38 -10.29 6.12
N ALA A 74 14.44 -10.31 6.92
CA ALA A 74 14.77 -11.35 7.90
C ALA A 74 14.87 -10.76 9.30
#